data_AF-A0A6M1RRL3-F1
#
_entry.id   AF-A0A6M1RRL3-F1
#
_cell.length_a   1.000
_cell.length_b   1.000
_cell.length_c   1.000
_cell.angle_alpha   90.00
_cell.angle_beta   90.00
_cell.angle_gamma   90.00
#
_symmetry.space_group_name_H-M   'P 1'
#
loop_
_entity.id
_entity.type
_entity.pdbx_description
1 polymer ?
#
loop_
_entity_poly.entity_id
_entity_poly.type
_entity_poly.pdbx_seq_one_letter_code
_entity_poly.pdbx_strand_id
1 'polypeptide(L)'
;MKLGKILMLTGLCLALAACSVSTRSVNVAPVKPPVLSKPDSALQKACLRPAALGQGALTQAQVEDLWITDRAALLACYRRHLALRDFYAYRDAALEAGK
;
A
#
# COMPACT_ATOMS: atom_id res chain seq x y z
N MET A 1 -47.46 -12.52 -21.05
CA MET A 1 -45.98 -12.41 -20.93
C MET A 1 -45.38 -11.07 -21.38
N LYS A 2 -46.10 -10.17 -22.08
CA LYS A 2 -45.56 -8.87 -22.52
C LYS A 2 -45.64 -7.77 -21.46
N LEU A 3 -46.70 -7.73 -20.65
CA LEU A 3 -46.92 -6.66 -19.67
C LEU A 3 -45.91 -6.68 -18.50
N GLY A 4 -45.58 -7.87 -17.97
CA GLY A 4 -44.61 -7.99 -16.87
C GLY A 4 -43.18 -7.61 -17.25
N LYS A 5 -42.79 -7.80 -18.52
CA LYS A 5 -41.49 -7.34 -19.04
C LYS A 5 -41.44 -5.82 -19.16
N ILE A 6 -42.53 -5.18 -19.59
CA ILE A 6 -42.62 -3.72 -19.68
C ILE A 6 -42.55 -3.10 -18.27
N LEU A 7 -43.22 -3.70 -17.28
CA LEU A 7 -43.19 -3.24 -15.89
C LEU A 7 -41.79 -3.35 -15.25
N MET A 8 -41.04 -4.40 -15.59
CA MET A 8 -39.67 -4.60 -15.10
C MET A 8 -38.68 -3.62 -15.74
N LEU A 9 -38.82 -3.33 -17.04
CA LEU A 9 -37.95 -2.36 -17.73
C LEU A 9 -38.17 -0.92 -17.26
N THR A 10 -39.41 -0.51 -16.99
CA THR A 10 -39.68 0.83 -16.46
C THR A 10 -39.19 0.99 -15.02
N GLY A 11 -39.28 -0.05 -14.19
CA GLY A 11 -38.69 -0.06 -12.85
C GLY A 11 -37.16 0.08 -12.86
N LEU A 12 -36.48 -0.57 -13.80
CA LEU A 12 -35.02 -0.50 -13.93
C LEU A 12 -34.54 0.91 -14.32
N CYS A 13 -35.25 1.60 -15.22
CA CYS A 13 -34.89 2.97 -15.62
C CYS A 13 -35.02 4.01 -14.48
N LEU A 14 -35.95 3.79 -13.53
CA LEU A 14 -36.14 4.67 -12.38
C LEU A 14 -35.05 4.50 -11.30
N ALA A 15 -34.43 3.31 -11.20
CA ALA A 15 -33.36 3.05 -10.24
C ALA A 15 -32.01 3.67 -10.63
N LEU A 16 -31.72 3.82 -11.93
CA LEU A 16 -30.47 4.43 -12.40
C LEU A 16 -30.41 5.96 -12.21
N ALA A 17 -31.57 6.63 -12.15
CA ALA A 17 -31.63 8.08 -11.96
C ALA A 17 -31.30 8.54 -10.53
N ALA A 18 -31.23 7.62 -9.55
CA ALA A 18 -30.93 7.97 -8.16
C ALA A 18 -29.44 8.27 -7.90
N CYS A 19 -28.53 7.92 -8.84
CA CYS A 19 -27.10 8.20 -8.71
C CYS A 19 -26.68 9.57 -9.29
N SER A 20 -27.58 10.32 -9.96
CA SER A 20 -27.25 11.65 -10.51
C SER A 20 -27.35 12.79 -9.50
N VAL A 21 -27.78 12.51 -8.26
CA VAL A 21 -27.69 13.43 -7.10
C VAL A 21 -26.34 13.28 -6.38
N SER A 22 -25.33 12.70 -7.05
CA SER A 22 -23.96 12.65 -6.54
C SER A 22 -23.23 13.97 -6.82
N THR A 23 -23.26 14.85 -5.81
CA THR A 23 -22.50 16.10 -5.64
C THR A 23 -22.80 17.23 -6.64
N ARG A 24 -23.31 18.37 -6.16
CA ARG A 24 -23.14 19.64 -6.88
C ARG A 24 -21.63 19.85 -7.07
N SER A 25 -21.13 19.77 -8.30
CA SER A 25 -19.82 20.31 -8.64
C SER A 25 -19.93 21.84 -8.56
N VAL A 26 -19.75 22.37 -7.36
CA VAL A 26 -19.40 23.78 -7.24
C VAL A 26 -18.08 23.92 -8.00
N ASN A 27 -18.00 24.84 -8.96
CA ASN A 27 -16.74 25.24 -9.61
C ASN A 27 -15.85 25.90 -8.55
N VAL A 28 -15.31 25.09 -7.64
CA VAL A 28 -14.24 25.50 -6.73
C VAL A 28 -12.98 25.47 -7.57
N ALA A 29 -12.24 26.58 -7.57
CA ALA A 29 -10.91 26.61 -8.17
C ALA A 29 -10.12 25.39 -7.63
N PRO A 30 -9.45 24.61 -8.49
CA PRO A 30 -8.77 23.40 -8.05
C PRO A 30 -7.78 23.75 -6.95
N VAL A 31 -8.10 23.32 -5.72
CA VAL A 31 -7.21 23.48 -4.57
C VAL A 31 -5.98 22.66 -4.88
N LYS A 32 -4.81 23.31 -4.90
CA LYS A 32 -3.54 22.63 -5.11
C LYS A 32 -3.43 21.49 -4.07
N PRO A 33 -3.16 20.24 -4.48
CA PRO A 33 -3.05 19.13 -3.54
C PRO A 33 -2.01 19.43 -2.45
N PRO A 34 -2.25 18.97 -1.21
CA PRO A 34 -1.26 19.11 -0.14
C PRO A 34 0.03 18.37 -0.53
N VAL A 35 1.17 19.03 -0.32
CA VAL A 35 2.49 18.43 -0.54
C VAL A 35 2.84 17.62 0.69
N LEU A 36 2.84 16.29 0.56
CA LEU A 36 3.19 15.39 1.66
C LEU A 36 4.70 15.18 1.74
N SER A 37 5.22 15.09 2.96
CA SER A 37 6.59 14.64 3.20
C SER A 37 6.78 13.23 2.61
N LYS A 38 7.96 13.00 2.02
CA LYS A 38 8.37 11.69 1.51
C LYS A 38 9.32 11.04 2.51
N PRO A 39 9.27 9.71 2.66
CA PRO A 39 10.26 9.01 3.46
C PRO A 39 11.61 9.04 2.76
N ASP A 40 12.68 8.85 3.52
CA ASP A 40 14.01 8.62 2.95
C ASP A 40 13.97 7.44 1.97
N SER A 41 14.52 7.63 0.78
CA SER A 41 14.65 6.61 -0.26
C SER A 41 15.36 5.34 0.22
N ALA A 42 16.29 5.44 1.19
CA ALA A 42 16.97 4.30 1.78
C ALA A 42 15.99 3.34 2.47
N LEU A 43 14.89 3.86 3.03
CA LEU A 43 13.88 3.05 3.71
C LEU A 43 13.03 2.21 2.75
N GLN A 44 12.99 2.60 1.48
CA GLN A 44 12.20 1.93 0.43
C GLN A 44 13.01 0.91 -0.37
N LYS A 45 14.31 0.76 -0.07
CA LYS A 45 15.15 -0.25 -0.72
C LYS A 45 14.56 -1.64 -0.47
N ALA A 46 14.68 -2.54 -1.45
CA ALA A 46 14.32 -3.94 -1.27
C ALA A 46 15.21 -4.63 -0.22
N CYS A 47 14.70 -5.70 0.39
CA CYS A 47 15.52 -6.54 1.25
C CYS A 47 16.41 -7.47 0.44
N LEU A 48 17.55 -7.84 1.04
CA LEU A 48 18.43 -8.82 0.42
C LEU A 48 17.70 -10.16 0.29
N ARG A 49 18.01 -10.88 -0.78
CA ARG A 49 17.55 -12.25 -0.99
C ARG A 49 18.35 -13.19 -0.09
N PRO A 50 17.80 -14.36 0.27
CA PRO A 50 18.57 -15.39 0.96
C PRO A 50 19.87 -15.70 0.25
N ALA A 51 20.92 -16.03 1.02
CA ALA A 51 22.22 -16.36 0.45
C ALA A 51 22.13 -17.55 -0.51
N ALA A 52 22.80 -17.46 -1.66
CA ALA A 52 22.89 -18.56 -2.61
C ALA A 52 23.87 -19.62 -2.07
N LEU A 53 23.40 -20.86 -1.91
CA LEU A 53 24.19 -21.95 -1.33
C LEU A 53 25.27 -22.52 -2.28
N GLY A 54 25.20 -22.18 -3.58
CA GLY A 54 26.10 -22.75 -4.59
C GLY A 54 25.84 -24.22 -4.87
N GLN A 55 26.85 -24.93 -5.39
CA GLN A 55 26.82 -26.37 -5.67
C GLN A 55 27.82 -27.11 -4.77
N GLY A 56 27.44 -28.30 -4.32
CA GLY A 56 28.30 -29.17 -3.51
C GLY A 56 27.88 -29.22 -2.03
N ALA A 57 28.59 -30.04 -1.26
CA ALA A 57 28.36 -30.16 0.18
C ALA A 57 29.01 -29.00 0.92
N LEU A 58 28.27 -28.40 1.85
CA LEU A 58 28.78 -27.38 2.75
C LEU A 58 29.38 -28.04 3.99
N THR A 59 30.50 -27.50 4.46
CA THR A 59 31.02 -27.79 5.80
C THR A 59 30.15 -27.11 6.86
N GLN A 60 30.19 -27.59 8.10
CA GLN A 60 29.46 -26.98 9.21
C GLN A 60 29.80 -25.49 9.38
N ALA A 61 31.08 -25.13 9.34
CA ALA A 61 31.53 -23.74 9.46
C ALA A 61 30.92 -22.84 8.37
N GLN A 62 30.85 -23.32 7.13
CA GLN A 62 30.21 -22.57 6.03
C GLN A 62 28.72 -22.39 6.25
N VAL A 63 28.02 -23.39 6.79
CA VAL A 63 26.59 -23.27 7.11
C VAL A 63 26.36 -22.22 8.20
N GLU A 64 27.19 -22.22 9.25
CA GLU A 64 27.10 -21.27 10.35
C GLU A 64 27.30 -19.83 9.87
N ASP A 65 28.31 -19.58 9.03
CA ASP A 65 28.56 -18.26 8.44
C ASP A 65 27.40 -17.76 7.58
N LEU A 66 26.82 -18.64 6.76
CA LEU A 66 25.65 -18.32 5.95
C LEU A 66 24.43 -17.97 6.82
N TRP A 67 24.21 -18.70 7.90
CA TRP A 67 23.13 -18.43 8.86
C TRP A 67 23.30 -17.09 9.58
N ILE A 68 24.52 -16.78 10.05
CA ILE A 68 24.81 -15.50 10.70
C ILE A 68 24.55 -14.35 9.73
N THR A 69 25.03 -14.48 8.50
CA THR A 69 24.87 -13.47 7.45
C THR A 69 23.40 -13.23 7.12
N ASP A 70 22.63 -14.30 6.91
CA ASP A 70 21.21 -14.19 6.56
C ASP A 70 20.41 -13.56 7.71
N ARG A 71 20.67 -13.99 8.95
CA ARG A 71 20.03 -13.40 10.14
C ARG A 71 20.33 -11.91 10.26
N ALA A 72 21.57 -11.49 10.03
CA ALA A 72 21.94 -10.07 10.07
C ALA A 72 21.21 -9.26 8.97
N ALA A 73 21.13 -9.81 7.76
CA ALA A 73 20.41 -9.20 6.64
C ALA A 73 18.91 -9.04 6.92
N LEU A 74 18.28 -10.06 7.51
CA LEU A 74 16.87 -10.03 7.91
C LEU A 74 16.61 -8.97 8.99
N LEU A 75 17.47 -8.88 10.01
CA LEU A 75 17.32 -7.86 11.06
C LEU A 75 17.49 -6.44 10.51
N ALA A 76 18.44 -6.23 9.60
CA ALA A 76 18.63 -4.94 8.94
C ALA A 76 17.43 -4.55 8.06
N CYS A 77 16.87 -5.50 7.32
CA CYS A 77 15.63 -5.35 6.56
C CYS A 77 14.45 -4.98 7.48
N TYR A 78 14.26 -5.73 8.56
CA TYR A 78 13.20 -5.48 9.54
C TYR A 78 13.28 -4.06 10.12
N ARG A 79 14.45 -3.65 10.61
CA ARG A 79 14.64 -2.31 11.22
C ARG A 79 14.32 -1.18 10.24
N ARG A 80 14.71 -1.34 8.97
CA ARG A 80 14.43 -0.37 7.90
C ARG A 80 12.94 -0.24 7.61
N HIS A 81 12.23 -1.35 7.46
CA HIS A 81 10.78 -1.32 7.20
C HIS A 81 9.98 -0.88 8.43
N LEU A 82 10.47 -1.16 9.64
CA LEU A 82 9.92 -0.61 10.87
C LEU A 82 10.00 0.92 10.87
N ALA A 83 11.17 1.48 10.56
CA ALA A 83 11.34 2.93 10.43
C ALA A 83 10.46 3.55 9.32
N LEU A 84 10.27 2.85 8.20
CA LEU A 84 9.36 3.28 7.14
C LEU A 84 7.91 3.35 7.62
N ARG A 85 7.45 2.32 8.34
CA ARG A 85 6.11 2.30 8.95
C ARG A 85 5.95 3.46 9.93
N ASP A 86 6.94 3.68 10.80
CA ASP A 86 6.89 4.71 11.83
C ASP A 86 6.85 6.12 11.22
N PHE A 87 7.57 6.36 10.12
CA PHE A 87 7.47 7.59 9.34
C PHE A 87 6.03 7.86 8.89
N TYR A 88 5.36 6.86 8.30
CA TYR A 88 3.99 7.01 7.82
C TYR A 88 3.00 7.19 8.98
N ALA A 89 3.14 6.41 10.05
CA ALA A 89 2.30 6.55 11.24
C ALA A 89 2.40 7.96 11.84
N TYR A 90 3.61 8.50 11.97
CA TYR A 90 3.83 9.86 12.48
C TYR A 90 3.24 10.93 11.55
N ARG A 91 3.50 10.83 10.25
CA ARG A 91 2.97 11.77 9.25
C ARG A 91 1.45 11.80 9.29
N ASP A 92 0.82 10.62 9.27
CA ASP A 92 -0.63 10.49 9.17
C ASP A 92 -1.31 10.95 10.47
N ALA A 93 -0.73 10.68 11.63
CA ALA A 93 -1.20 11.23 12.91
C ALA A 93 -1.16 12.77 12.93
N ALA A 94 -0.11 13.39 12.39
CA ALA A 94 -0.01 14.86 12.30
C ALA A 94 -1.06 15.45 11.35
N LEU A 95 -1.39 14.75 10.26
CA LEU A 95 -2.46 15.17 9.33
C LEU A 95 -3.84 15.06 9.97
N GLU A 96 -4.07 14.05 10.81
CA GLU A 96 -5.33 13.90 11.54
C GLU A 96 -5.50 14.93 12.66
N ALA A 97 -4.42 15.25 13.39
CA ALA A 97 -4.44 16.26 14.45
C ALA A 97 -4.56 17.71 13.91
N GLY A 98 -4.24 17.93 12.64
CA GLY A 98 -4.42 19.22 11.96
C GLY A 98 -5.80 19.42 11.32
N LYS A 99 -6.73 18.48 11.51
CA LYS A 99 -8.16 18.68 11.26
C LYS A 99 -8.79 19.48 12.40
#